data_AF-A3XQF8-F1
#
_entry.id   AF-A3XQF8-F1
#
_cell.length_a   1.000
_cell.length_b   1.000
_cell.length_c   1.000
_cell.angle_alpha   90.00
_cell.angle_beta   90.00
_cell.angle_gamma   90.00
#
_symmetry.space_group_name_H-M   'P 1'
#
loop_
_entity.id
_entity.type
_entity.pdbx_description
1 polymer ?
#
loop_
_entity_poly.entity_id
_entity_poly.type
_entity_poly.pdbx_seq_one_letter_code
_entity_poly.pdbx_strand_id
1 'polypeptide(L)'
;MIKSYFNFFALLLILFVSSCKNEQTADTATFPNKNLNPIDRYGELLVAVQTNHVFPDGKTFVDCEPKMPSEEILEAYKMQKDQPDFDLKAFVLEHFALPETPTSNFEADTSRTTAAHINALWPYLKRDADAVENGSRIALPNAYIVPGGRFQEVYYWDSYFILLGLKEAGEIELIENILDNFAYQIDTIGFIPNGNRTYYLGRSQPPFFAEMVNLLAGIKDDKSVYLKYHDALEKEYAFWMQGAEGLKESNAHARVVKMPDGHLLNRYYSNTQTPRAESYLEDITTAEESGRNPEELYLNISAACESGWDFSSRWFADPNKMTTIQTTEIIPIDLNALMYNLEQTLANARRFAEDMEGARALEAAATTRKDAIDAWLWDDSKATYVDYNLKTEAASPTLSLAMVYPLYFKVASPQQAEDVSKTLASQFLKPGGLVTSLVNNKQQWDSPNGWPPHQWLAVRGLQTYGINDLASDISERWLHLNESVYKRTGKMLEKYNVIDTTLVAGGGEYPTQDGFGWTNGVYLDLKK
;
A
#
# COMPACT_ATOMS: atom_id res chain seq x y z
N MET A 1 -81.01 -23.26 40.36
CA MET A 1 -81.05 -22.92 41.81
C MET A 1 -79.73 -22.21 42.13
N ILE A 2 -79.69 -20.86 42.21
CA ILE A 2 -79.74 -20.05 43.47
C ILE A 2 -78.50 -20.40 44.34
N LYS A 3 -77.51 -19.55 44.68
CA LYS A 3 -77.39 -18.13 45.13
C LYS A 3 -75.87 -17.80 45.16
N SER A 4 -75.39 -16.62 44.73
CA SER A 4 -75.19 -15.36 45.50
C SER A 4 -73.84 -15.20 46.24
N TYR A 5 -73.08 -14.19 45.78
CA TYR A 5 -72.21 -13.20 46.47
C TYR A 5 -71.68 -13.47 47.89
N PHE A 6 -70.36 -13.23 48.12
CA PHE A 6 -69.86 -12.13 48.96
C PHE A 6 -68.33 -11.93 48.85
N ASN A 7 -67.92 -10.66 48.94
CA ASN A 7 -66.58 -10.08 48.89
C ASN A 7 -65.55 -10.67 49.87
N PHE A 8 -64.26 -10.63 49.52
CA PHE A 8 -63.25 -10.03 50.42
C PHE A 8 -62.00 -9.57 49.64
N PHE A 9 -61.65 -8.29 49.83
CA PHE A 9 -60.45 -7.60 49.38
C PHE A 9 -59.19 -8.25 49.99
N ALA A 10 -58.15 -8.49 49.17
CA ALA A 10 -56.78 -8.60 49.65
C ALA A 10 -55.84 -7.98 48.59
N LEU A 11 -55.29 -6.81 48.95
CA LEU A 11 -54.18 -6.14 48.30
C LEU A 11 -53.00 -7.10 48.10
N LEU A 12 -52.47 -7.19 46.90
CA LEU A 12 -51.12 -7.68 46.65
C LEU A 12 -50.37 -6.61 45.85
N LEU A 13 -49.73 -5.72 46.60
CA LEU A 13 -48.70 -4.80 46.14
C LEU A 13 -47.48 -5.66 45.76
N ILE A 14 -47.22 -5.83 44.46
CA ILE A 14 -45.93 -6.36 44.01
C ILE A 14 -44.97 -5.18 43.96
N LEU A 15 -44.08 -5.12 44.95
CA LEU A 15 -42.92 -4.25 45.00
C LEU A 15 -41.99 -4.57 43.82
N PHE A 16 -42.00 -3.72 42.79
CA PHE A 16 -40.86 -3.60 41.89
C PHE A 16 -39.71 -2.99 42.67
N VAL A 17 -38.78 -3.83 43.12
CA VAL A 17 -37.47 -3.38 43.59
C VAL A 17 -36.73 -2.88 42.36
N SER A 18 -36.78 -1.57 42.13
CA SER A 18 -35.84 -0.89 41.24
C SER A 18 -34.45 -1.08 41.82
N SER A 19 -33.70 -2.02 41.24
CA SER A 19 -32.25 -2.05 41.41
C SER A 19 -31.70 -0.87 40.64
N CYS A 20 -31.51 0.25 41.33
CA CYS A 20 -30.68 1.34 40.85
C CYS A 20 -29.24 0.82 40.76
N LYS A 21 -28.90 0.16 39.65
CA LYS A 21 -27.53 0.17 39.18
C LYS A 21 -27.25 1.62 38.80
N ASN A 22 -26.41 2.28 39.59
CA ASN A 22 -25.63 3.41 39.11
C ASN A 22 -24.79 2.88 37.94
N GLU A 23 -25.34 2.93 36.73
CA GLU A 23 -24.50 3.10 35.55
C GLU A 23 -23.86 4.47 35.73
N GLN A 24 -22.61 4.46 36.21
CA GLN A 24 -21.68 5.49 35.78
C GLN A 24 -21.70 5.44 34.25
N THR A 25 -22.44 6.36 33.63
CA THR A 25 -22.10 6.81 32.29
C THR A 25 -20.65 7.26 32.38
N ALA A 26 -19.74 6.39 31.96
CA ALA A 26 -18.41 6.84 31.60
C ALA A 26 -18.63 7.98 30.60
N ASP A 27 -18.19 9.19 30.93
CA ASP A 27 -18.03 10.24 29.94
C ASP A 27 -17.18 9.62 28.83
N THR A 28 -17.81 9.22 27.72
CA THR A 28 -17.09 8.85 26.53
C THR A 28 -16.50 10.15 26.01
N ALA A 29 -15.29 10.48 26.47
CA ALA A 29 -14.55 11.62 25.98
C ALA A 29 -14.60 11.56 24.45
N THR A 30 -15.18 12.60 23.84
CA THR A 30 -15.15 12.74 22.40
C THR A 30 -13.75 13.22 22.04
N PHE A 31 -13.11 12.60 21.05
CA PHE A 31 -11.83 13.06 20.53
C PHE A 31 -12.10 13.85 19.25
N PRO A 32 -12.41 15.16 19.35
CA PRO A 32 -12.56 16.00 18.17
C PRO A 32 -11.27 15.97 17.35
N ASN A 33 -11.37 16.25 16.06
CA ASN A 33 -10.21 16.32 15.16
C ASN A 33 -9.39 15.03 15.00
N LYS A 34 -9.88 13.86 15.46
CA LYS A 34 -9.23 12.55 15.25
C LYS A 34 -8.83 12.32 13.79
N ASN A 35 -9.72 12.67 12.86
CA ASN A 35 -9.55 12.39 11.44
C ASN A 35 -8.60 13.38 10.72
N LEU A 36 -8.06 14.38 11.43
CA LEU A 36 -7.05 15.27 10.84
C LEU A 36 -5.75 14.52 10.62
N ASN A 37 -4.98 15.00 9.64
CA ASN A 37 -3.58 14.63 9.51
C ASN A 37 -2.84 15.01 10.81
N PRO A 38 -1.92 14.17 11.35
CA PRO A 38 -1.17 14.49 12.56
C PRO A 38 -0.43 15.84 12.53
N ILE A 39 -0.01 16.31 11.35
CA ILE A 39 0.59 17.64 11.18
C ILE A 39 -0.41 18.72 11.59
N ASP A 40 -1.65 18.64 11.10
CA ASP A 40 -2.71 19.59 11.44
C ASP A 40 -3.23 19.38 12.87
N ARG A 41 -3.29 18.12 13.31
CA ARG A 41 -3.83 17.73 14.62
C ARG A 41 -2.94 18.19 15.77
N TYR A 42 -1.62 18.15 15.59
CA TYR A 42 -0.66 18.42 16.68
C TYR A 42 0.24 19.64 16.42
N GLY A 43 0.29 20.18 15.20
CA GLY A 43 0.98 21.42 14.87
C GLY A 43 2.42 21.49 15.40
N GLU A 44 2.73 22.55 16.16
CA GLU A 44 4.06 22.79 16.75
C GLU A 44 4.58 21.60 17.59
N LEU A 45 3.69 20.84 18.25
CA LEU A 45 4.09 19.68 19.03
C LEU A 45 4.69 18.59 18.12
N LEU A 46 4.07 18.29 16.98
CA LEU A 46 4.63 17.33 16.03
C LEU A 46 5.97 17.80 15.50
N VAL A 47 6.08 19.08 15.11
CA VAL A 47 7.34 19.65 14.63
C VAL A 47 8.44 19.49 15.68
N ALA A 48 8.15 19.83 16.94
CA ALA A 48 9.10 19.70 18.03
C ALA A 48 9.53 18.24 18.26
N VAL A 49 8.57 17.30 18.28
CA VAL A 49 8.84 15.88 18.51
C VAL A 49 9.70 15.28 17.40
N GLN A 50 9.39 15.60 16.14
CA GLN A 50 10.13 15.12 14.97
C GLN A 50 11.55 15.71 14.91
N THR A 51 11.68 17.04 15.02
CA THR A 51 12.98 17.73 14.88
C THR A 51 13.93 17.49 16.06
N ASN A 52 13.41 17.24 17.27
CA ASN A 52 14.23 16.88 18.43
C ASN A 52 14.54 15.38 18.52
N HIS A 53 14.14 14.56 17.55
CA HIS A 53 14.41 13.11 17.52
C HIS A 53 13.99 12.42 18.83
N VAL A 54 12.82 12.78 19.37
CA VAL A 54 12.29 12.19 20.62
C VAL A 54 12.22 10.65 20.51
N PHE A 55 11.89 10.18 19.30
CA PHE A 55 11.95 8.78 18.88
C PHE A 55 12.90 8.61 17.69
N PRO A 56 13.51 7.42 17.53
CA PRO A 56 14.45 7.14 16.44
C PRO A 56 13.78 6.96 15.06
N ASP A 57 12.48 6.69 15.00
CA ASP A 57 11.69 6.59 13.77
C ASP A 57 10.55 7.63 13.85
N GLY A 58 10.47 8.52 12.87
CA GLY A 58 9.46 9.57 12.79
C GLY A 58 8.02 9.04 12.77
N LYS A 59 7.82 7.79 12.30
CA LYS A 59 6.52 7.13 12.32
C LYS A 59 6.01 6.84 13.73
N THR A 60 6.90 6.73 14.72
CA THR A 60 6.52 6.37 16.10
C THR A 60 5.51 7.34 16.69
N PHE A 61 5.74 8.65 16.56
CA PHE A 61 4.87 9.64 17.19
C PHE A 61 3.50 9.74 16.51
N VAL A 62 3.46 9.68 15.17
CA VAL A 62 2.19 9.77 14.42
C VAL A 62 1.30 8.53 14.59
N ASP A 63 1.88 7.43 15.10
CA ASP A 63 1.16 6.22 15.47
C ASP A 63 0.75 6.17 16.94
N CYS A 64 1.21 7.10 17.76
CA CYS A 64 0.84 7.15 19.16
C CYS A 64 -0.65 7.48 19.33
N GLU A 65 -1.28 6.85 20.32
CA GLU A 65 -2.66 7.15 20.69
C GLU A 65 -2.68 8.23 21.79
N PRO A 66 -3.40 9.35 21.59
CA PRO A 66 -3.52 10.36 22.62
C PRO A 66 -4.40 9.86 23.77
N LYS A 67 -3.97 10.09 25.02
CA LYS A 67 -4.72 9.66 26.22
C LYS A 67 -5.89 10.59 26.57
N MET A 68 -5.98 11.74 25.91
CA MET A 68 -7.02 12.77 26.09
C MET A 68 -7.18 13.59 24.79
N PRO A 69 -8.22 14.45 24.66
CA PRO A 69 -8.42 15.26 23.46
C PRO A 69 -7.17 16.07 23.05
N SER A 70 -6.90 16.16 21.75
CA SER A 70 -5.68 16.79 21.23
C SER A 70 -5.56 18.26 21.63
N GLU A 71 -6.68 18.97 21.75
CA GLU A 71 -6.74 20.38 22.15
C GLU A 71 -6.23 20.57 23.58
N GLU A 72 -6.59 19.67 24.49
CA GLU A 72 -6.14 19.69 25.88
C GLU A 72 -4.64 19.40 25.98
N ILE A 73 -4.14 18.43 25.19
CA ILE A 73 -2.69 18.14 25.09
C ILE A 73 -1.94 19.37 24.55
N LEU A 74 -2.47 20.03 23.52
CA LEU A 74 -1.83 21.21 22.93
C LEU A 74 -1.86 22.43 23.86
N GLU A 75 -2.91 22.60 24.66
CA GLU A 75 -2.96 23.63 25.69
C GLU A 75 -1.93 23.35 26.79
N ALA A 76 -1.84 22.10 27.27
CA ALA A 76 -0.81 21.68 28.21
C ALA A 76 0.60 21.91 27.68
N TYR A 77 0.86 21.56 26.41
CA TYR A 77 2.14 21.78 25.75
C TYR A 77 2.50 23.27 25.71
N LYS A 78 1.56 24.14 25.30
CA LYS A 78 1.79 25.59 25.25
C LYS A 78 2.13 26.20 26.62
N MET A 79 1.54 25.69 27.70
CA MET A 79 1.84 26.17 29.06
C MET A 79 3.20 25.69 29.59
N GLN A 80 3.65 24.51 29.16
CA GLN A 80 4.82 23.85 29.72
C GLN A 80 6.09 24.02 28.89
N LYS A 81 6.00 24.16 27.56
CA LYS A 81 7.15 24.10 26.64
C LYS A 81 8.27 25.12 26.91
N ASP A 82 7.92 26.27 27.50
CA ASP A 82 8.86 27.36 27.78
C ASP A 82 9.37 27.33 29.25
N GLN A 83 9.00 26.32 30.03
CA GLN A 83 9.47 26.15 31.41
C GLN A 83 10.92 25.61 31.43
N PRO A 84 11.78 26.06 32.38
CA PRO A 84 13.20 25.65 32.42
C PRO A 84 13.45 24.14 32.51
N ASP A 85 12.56 23.40 33.16
CA ASP A 85 12.68 21.95 33.41
C ASP A 85 11.82 21.11 32.45
N PHE A 86 11.32 21.68 31.35
CA PHE A 86 10.48 20.96 30.41
C PHE A 86 11.26 19.87 29.66
N ASP A 87 10.78 18.63 29.74
CA ASP A 87 11.28 17.49 28.96
C ASP A 87 10.18 17.05 27.97
N LEU A 88 10.45 17.28 26.68
CA LEU A 88 9.51 16.96 25.60
C LEU A 88 9.18 15.46 25.53
N LYS A 89 10.17 14.59 25.80
CA LYS A 89 9.95 13.14 25.76
C LYS A 89 9.09 12.69 26.93
N ALA A 90 9.33 13.20 28.13
CA ALA A 90 8.50 12.95 29.29
C ALA A 90 7.06 13.42 29.04
N PHE A 91 6.90 14.62 28.49
CA PHE A 91 5.59 15.17 28.10
C PHE A 91 4.85 14.25 27.12
N VAL A 92 5.54 13.78 26.06
CA VAL A 92 4.93 12.85 25.11
C VAL A 92 4.53 11.53 25.79
N LEU A 93 5.39 10.92 26.59
CA LEU A 93 5.09 9.65 27.28
C LEU A 93 3.97 9.80 28.33
N GLU A 94 3.81 11.00 28.90
CA GLU A 94 2.71 11.32 29.80
C GLU A 94 1.37 11.38 29.04
N HIS A 95 1.32 12.08 27.91
CA HIS A 95 0.07 12.37 27.19
C HIS A 95 -0.30 11.37 26.07
N PHE A 96 0.62 10.49 25.67
CA PHE A 96 0.43 9.54 24.57
C PHE A 96 0.80 8.11 24.96
N ALA A 97 0.05 7.14 24.42
CA ALA A 97 0.39 5.73 24.47
C ALA A 97 1.20 5.37 23.21
N LEU A 98 2.34 4.70 23.40
CA LEU A 98 3.19 4.24 22.30
C LEU A 98 2.50 3.11 21.53
N PRO A 99 2.75 2.98 20.21
CA PRO A 99 2.19 1.89 19.43
C PRO A 99 2.71 0.54 19.92
N GLU A 100 1.80 -0.44 20.03
CA GLU A 100 2.17 -1.82 20.33
C GLU A 100 2.81 -2.50 19.11
N THR A 101 3.72 -3.45 19.36
CA THR A 101 4.33 -4.29 18.31
C THR A 101 4.00 -5.76 18.56
N PRO A 102 2.85 -6.27 18.08
CA PRO A 102 2.34 -7.60 18.45
C PRO A 102 3.25 -8.78 18.03
N THR A 103 4.09 -8.59 17.01
CA THR A 103 5.04 -9.61 16.55
C THR A 103 6.24 -9.79 17.50
N SER A 104 6.38 -8.98 18.55
CA SER A 104 7.50 -9.07 19.51
C SER A 104 7.58 -10.41 20.22
N ASN A 105 6.46 -11.14 20.33
CA ASN A 105 6.37 -12.40 21.07
C ASN A 105 6.50 -13.64 20.16
N PHE A 106 6.73 -13.46 18.86
CA PHE A 106 6.92 -14.59 17.95
C PHE A 106 8.36 -15.11 18.02
N GLU A 107 8.53 -16.34 18.49
CA GLU A 107 9.83 -17.01 18.51
C GLU A 107 10.08 -17.77 17.20
N ALA A 108 11.15 -17.39 16.50
CA ALA A 108 11.57 -18.08 15.30
C ALA A 108 12.12 -19.48 15.60
N ASP A 109 11.63 -20.48 14.87
CA ASP A 109 12.05 -21.88 14.97
C ASP A 109 12.64 -22.35 13.64
N THR A 110 13.97 -22.18 13.48
CA THR A 110 14.72 -22.55 12.26
C THR A 110 14.75 -24.06 11.99
N SER A 111 14.19 -24.90 12.87
CA SER A 111 14.02 -26.34 12.58
C SER A 111 12.85 -26.61 11.62
N ARG A 112 11.90 -25.67 11.50
CA ARG A 112 10.78 -25.74 10.56
C ARG A 112 11.26 -25.49 9.13
N THR A 113 10.53 -26.05 8.16
CA THR A 113 10.65 -25.58 6.78
C THR A 113 10.18 -24.13 6.68
N THR A 114 10.67 -23.37 5.70
CA THR A 114 10.27 -21.98 5.48
C THR A 114 8.75 -21.84 5.33
N ALA A 115 8.10 -22.74 4.59
CA ALA A 115 6.64 -22.76 4.45
C ALA A 115 5.92 -22.99 5.79
N ALA A 116 6.40 -23.92 6.63
CA ALA A 116 5.81 -24.17 7.94
C ALA A 116 6.01 -22.99 8.91
N HIS A 117 7.13 -22.27 8.80
CA HIS A 117 7.35 -21.02 9.53
C HIS A 117 6.36 -19.94 9.10
N ILE A 118 6.21 -19.71 7.80
CA ILE A 118 5.28 -18.72 7.26
C ILE A 118 3.84 -19.00 7.73
N ASN A 119 3.38 -20.25 7.63
CA ASN A 119 2.03 -20.61 8.07
C ASN A 119 1.82 -20.39 9.57
N ALA A 120 2.86 -20.55 10.39
CA ALA A 120 2.80 -20.26 11.83
C ALA A 120 2.81 -18.75 12.15
N LEU A 121 3.22 -17.91 11.20
CA LEU A 121 3.35 -16.46 11.37
C LEU A 121 2.04 -15.72 11.06
N TRP A 122 1.17 -16.26 10.20
CA TRP A 122 -0.10 -15.61 9.82
C TRP A 122 -0.95 -15.12 10.99
N PRO A 123 -1.15 -15.89 12.08
CA PRO A 123 -1.91 -15.41 13.24
C PRO A 123 -1.31 -14.17 13.93
N TYR A 124 0.00 -13.96 13.84
CA TYR A 124 0.69 -12.81 14.45
C TYR A 124 0.63 -11.56 13.55
N LEU A 125 0.52 -11.77 12.24
CA LEU A 125 0.30 -10.69 11.27
C LEU A 125 -1.17 -10.32 11.13
N LYS A 126 -2.09 -11.18 11.59
CA LYS A 126 -3.52 -10.90 11.61
C LYS A 126 -3.86 -9.81 12.63
N ARG A 127 -4.76 -8.92 12.23
CA ARG A 127 -5.51 -8.01 13.10
C ARG A 127 -6.98 -8.35 12.96
N ASP A 128 -7.70 -8.36 14.06
CA ASP A 128 -9.16 -8.44 14.02
C ASP A 128 -9.74 -7.10 13.51
N ALA A 129 -11.07 -7.03 13.36
CA ALA A 129 -11.73 -5.78 13.05
C ALA A 129 -11.31 -4.68 14.04
N ASP A 130 -11.03 -3.48 13.54
CA ASP A 130 -10.51 -2.42 14.40
C ASP A 130 -11.61 -1.94 15.37
N ALA A 131 -11.24 -1.83 16.64
CA ALA A 131 -12.02 -1.04 17.59
C ALA A 131 -11.89 0.46 17.26
N VAL A 132 -12.81 1.27 17.78
CA VAL A 132 -12.64 2.73 17.74
C VAL A 132 -11.44 3.10 18.61
N GLU A 133 -10.30 3.40 17.98
CA GLU A 133 -9.13 3.99 18.65
C GLU A 133 -9.08 5.52 18.48
N ASN A 134 -8.28 6.22 19.28
CA ASN A 134 -8.19 7.70 19.27
C ASN A 134 -6.98 8.23 18.49
N GLY A 135 -6.10 7.34 18.05
CA GLY A 135 -4.91 7.61 17.27
C GLY A 135 -5.21 7.93 15.81
N SER A 136 -4.19 7.78 14.97
CA SER A 136 -4.26 8.04 13.53
C SER A 136 -4.88 6.90 12.72
N ARG A 137 -5.17 5.73 13.30
CA ARG A 137 -5.76 4.62 12.53
C ARG A 137 -7.20 4.91 12.14
N ILE A 138 -7.49 4.57 10.89
CA ILE A 138 -8.84 4.54 10.32
C ILE A 138 -9.36 3.12 10.52
N ALA A 139 -10.45 2.99 11.27
CA ALA A 139 -10.98 1.68 11.64
C ALA A 139 -11.52 0.92 10.42
N LEU A 140 -11.19 -0.36 10.34
CA LEU A 140 -11.70 -1.29 9.34
C LEU A 140 -12.72 -2.28 9.95
N PRO A 141 -13.82 -2.57 9.25
CA PRO A 141 -14.91 -3.39 9.78
C PRO A 141 -14.60 -4.89 9.91
N ASN A 142 -13.60 -5.40 9.18
CA ASN A 142 -13.26 -6.82 9.17
C ASN A 142 -11.78 -7.05 9.49
N ALA A 143 -11.43 -8.31 9.78
CA ALA A 143 -10.04 -8.71 10.01
C ALA A 143 -9.16 -8.54 8.76
N TYR A 144 -7.87 -8.26 8.97
CA TYR A 144 -6.89 -8.05 7.91
C TYR A 144 -5.50 -8.55 8.33
N ILE A 145 -4.55 -8.58 7.38
CA ILE A 145 -3.14 -8.89 7.63
C ILE A 145 -2.32 -7.60 7.49
N VAL A 146 -1.38 -7.38 8.41
CA VAL A 146 -0.37 -6.32 8.28
C VAL A 146 0.94 -6.89 7.71
N PRO A 147 1.78 -6.06 7.05
CA PRO A 147 3.05 -6.55 6.51
C PRO A 147 4.03 -7.09 7.58
N GLY A 148 4.11 -6.44 8.74
CA GLY A 148 5.03 -6.81 9.84
C GLY A 148 6.04 -5.72 10.20
N GLY A 149 6.68 -5.84 11.37
CA GLY A 149 7.65 -4.84 11.86
C GLY A 149 6.99 -3.50 12.21
N ARG A 150 7.52 -2.38 11.68
CA ARG A 150 6.96 -1.02 11.86
C ARG A 150 5.59 -0.81 11.20
N PHE A 151 5.23 -1.68 10.26
CA PHE A 151 4.00 -1.60 9.49
C PHE A 151 2.88 -2.32 10.22
N GLN A 152 2.16 -1.56 11.02
CA GLN A 152 1.11 -2.05 11.92
C GLN A 152 -0.30 -1.77 11.38
N GLU A 153 -0.41 -1.31 10.14
CA GLU A 153 -1.65 -1.00 9.42
C GLU A 153 -1.72 -1.83 8.13
N VAL A 154 -2.91 -1.94 7.53
CA VAL A 154 -3.04 -2.57 6.20
C VAL A 154 -2.37 -1.65 5.18
N TYR A 155 -1.67 -2.24 4.21
CA TYR A 155 -1.12 -1.53 3.04
C TYR A 155 -1.78 -2.08 1.79
N TYR A 156 -2.12 -1.19 0.86
CA TYR A 156 -2.97 -1.52 -0.28
C TYR A 156 -2.35 -2.59 -1.19
N TRP A 157 -1.25 -2.28 -1.88
CA TRP A 157 -0.71 -3.21 -2.87
C TRP A 157 0.00 -4.42 -2.23
N ASP A 158 0.61 -4.28 -1.05
CA ASP A 158 1.16 -5.38 -0.24
C ASP A 158 0.12 -6.47 -0.01
N SER A 159 -1.13 -6.06 0.25
CA SER A 159 -2.22 -6.98 0.53
C SER A 159 -2.43 -7.95 -0.60
N TYR A 160 -2.29 -7.56 -1.86
CA TYR A 160 -2.48 -8.48 -2.99
C TYR A 160 -1.51 -9.66 -2.91
N PHE A 161 -0.23 -9.37 -2.64
CA PHE A 161 0.79 -10.39 -2.50
C PHE A 161 0.61 -11.23 -1.24
N ILE A 162 0.04 -10.66 -0.17
CA ILE A 162 -0.40 -11.43 1.00
C ILE A 162 -1.56 -12.38 0.65
N LEU A 163 -2.54 -11.94 -0.15
CA LEU A 163 -3.68 -12.77 -0.56
C LEU A 163 -3.21 -14.03 -1.30
N LEU A 164 -2.12 -13.97 -2.05
CA LEU A 164 -1.49 -15.14 -2.67
C LEU A 164 -1.13 -16.19 -1.61
N GLY A 165 -0.50 -15.78 -0.51
CA GLY A 165 -0.18 -16.67 0.61
C GLY A 165 -1.41 -17.19 1.37
N LEU A 166 -2.41 -16.33 1.57
CA LEU A 166 -3.66 -16.72 2.23
C LEU A 166 -4.44 -17.74 1.41
N LYS A 167 -4.44 -17.60 0.08
CA LYS A 167 -5.01 -18.58 -0.85
C LYS A 167 -4.34 -19.93 -0.64
N GLU A 168 -3.02 -19.95 -0.50
CA GLU A 168 -2.25 -21.17 -0.24
C GLU A 168 -2.51 -21.78 1.13
N ALA A 169 -2.80 -20.95 2.13
CA ALA A 169 -3.22 -21.40 3.45
C ALA A 169 -4.71 -21.84 3.51
N GLY A 170 -5.50 -21.61 2.46
CA GLY A 170 -6.94 -21.89 2.45
C GLY A 170 -7.80 -20.86 3.20
N GLU A 171 -7.24 -19.69 3.51
CA GLU A 171 -7.86 -18.61 4.31
C GLU A 171 -8.79 -17.73 3.46
N ILE A 172 -9.75 -18.34 2.75
CA ILE A 172 -10.61 -17.66 1.75
C ILE A 172 -11.50 -16.59 2.40
N GLU A 173 -12.02 -16.84 3.60
CA GLU A 173 -12.82 -15.86 4.35
C GLU A 173 -12.01 -14.61 4.70
N LEU A 174 -10.74 -14.78 5.10
CA LEU A 174 -9.87 -13.66 5.39
C LEU A 174 -9.51 -12.86 4.12
N ILE A 175 -9.36 -13.53 2.98
CA ILE A 175 -9.22 -12.85 1.68
C ILE A 175 -10.44 -11.96 1.42
N GLU A 176 -11.65 -12.51 1.58
CA GLU A 176 -12.88 -11.76 1.37
C GLU A 176 -13.02 -10.58 2.34
N ASN A 177 -12.69 -10.77 3.62
CA ASN A 177 -12.66 -9.69 4.62
C ASN A 177 -11.75 -8.52 4.21
N ILE A 178 -10.58 -8.81 3.63
CA ILE A 178 -9.64 -7.80 3.17
C ILE A 178 -10.22 -7.02 1.97
N LEU A 179 -10.86 -7.70 1.00
CA LEU A 179 -11.54 -7.01 -0.10
C LEU A 179 -12.72 -6.16 0.40
N ASP A 180 -13.51 -6.66 1.36
CA ASP A 180 -14.61 -5.92 1.98
C ASP A 180 -14.10 -4.67 2.71
N ASN A 181 -12.94 -4.73 3.36
CA ASN A 181 -12.28 -3.57 3.96
C ASN A 181 -11.86 -2.54 2.91
N PHE A 182 -11.30 -2.96 1.78
CA PHE A 182 -10.93 -2.05 0.69
C PHE A 182 -12.14 -1.41 0.02
N ALA A 183 -13.21 -2.18 -0.22
CA ALA A 183 -14.49 -1.64 -0.69
C ALA A 183 -15.07 -0.62 0.30
N TYR A 184 -15.01 -0.92 1.61
CA TYR A 184 -15.41 0.03 2.66
C TYR A 184 -14.59 1.33 2.63
N GLN A 185 -13.27 1.26 2.43
CA GLN A 185 -12.44 2.45 2.27
C GLN A 185 -12.82 3.26 1.03
N ILE A 186 -13.04 2.61 -0.12
CA ILE A 186 -13.51 3.29 -1.33
C ILE A 186 -14.86 3.98 -1.07
N ASP A 187 -15.79 3.33 -0.38
CA ASP A 187 -17.11 3.89 -0.10
C ASP A 187 -17.10 5.05 0.88
N THR A 188 -16.21 5.04 1.86
CA THR A 188 -16.19 6.03 2.96
C THR A 188 -15.16 7.15 2.76
N ILE A 189 -14.09 6.89 2.02
CA ILE A 189 -12.97 7.81 1.79
C ILE A 189 -12.95 8.28 0.32
N GLY A 190 -13.44 7.46 -0.61
CA GLY A 190 -13.45 7.73 -2.05
C GLY A 190 -12.34 7.01 -2.83
N PHE A 191 -11.38 6.39 -2.13
CA PHE A 191 -10.30 5.58 -2.70
C PHE A 191 -9.67 4.72 -1.59
N ILE A 192 -8.78 3.79 -1.97
CA ILE A 192 -7.98 3.02 -1.02
C ILE A 192 -6.73 3.82 -0.66
N PRO A 193 -6.56 4.33 0.57
CA PRO A 193 -5.33 5.03 0.95
C PRO A 193 -4.13 4.07 0.98
N ASN A 194 -2.91 4.62 0.92
CA ASN A 194 -1.65 3.85 1.02
C ASN A 194 -1.70 2.81 2.16
N GLY A 195 -2.19 3.24 3.33
CA GLY A 195 -2.67 2.35 4.38
C GLY A 195 -3.77 2.99 5.23
N ASN A 196 -4.36 2.27 6.20
CA ASN A 196 -5.48 2.78 7.00
C ASN A 196 -5.08 3.76 8.12
N ARG A 197 -4.39 4.85 7.77
CA ARG A 197 -3.96 5.93 8.68
C ARG A 197 -4.35 7.30 8.14
N THR A 198 -4.67 8.26 9.00
CA THR A 198 -5.11 9.61 8.59
C THR A 198 -4.06 10.36 7.77
N TYR A 199 -2.77 10.15 8.05
CA TYR A 199 -1.68 10.74 7.28
C TYR A 199 -1.49 10.13 5.87
N TYR A 200 -2.22 9.05 5.55
CA TYR A 200 -2.26 8.46 4.21
C TYR A 200 -3.45 8.92 3.36
N LEU A 201 -4.36 9.74 3.90
CA LEU A 201 -5.51 10.30 3.15
C LEU A 201 -5.11 11.26 2.00
N GLY A 202 -3.82 11.58 1.87
CA GLY A 202 -3.29 12.35 0.75
C GLY A 202 -2.94 11.52 -0.49
N ARG A 203 -2.93 10.18 -0.42
CA ARG A 203 -2.43 9.34 -1.52
C ARG A 203 -2.91 7.88 -1.44
N SER A 204 -3.03 7.26 -2.61
CA SER A 204 -3.33 5.83 -2.76
C SER A 204 -2.04 4.97 -2.72
N GLN A 205 -2.07 3.83 -3.40
CA GLN A 205 -0.95 2.96 -3.75
C GLN A 205 -1.23 2.31 -5.13
N PRO A 206 -0.34 1.50 -5.72
CA PRO A 206 -0.60 0.83 -7.00
C PRO A 206 -1.94 0.06 -7.00
N PRO A 207 -2.86 0.28 -7.96
CA PRO A 207 -4.25 -0.17 -7.85
C PRO A 207 -4.44 -1.66 -8.17
N PHE A 208 -4.19 -2.50 -7.17
CA PHE A 208 -4.32 -3.96 -7.27
C PHE A 208 -5.72 -4.50 -6.90
N PHE A 209 -6.68 -3.68 -6.48
CA PHE A 209 -8.00 -4.15 -6.04
C PHE A 209 -8.75 -4.91 -7.13
N ALA A 210 -8.68 -4.45 -8.39
CA ALA A 210 -9.18 -5.22 -9.54
C ALA A 210 -8.57 -6.64 -9.62
N GLU A 211 -7.26 -6.75 -9.38
CA GLU A 211 -6.57 -8.04 -9.40
C GLU A 211 -6.88 -8.90 -8.16
N MET A 212 -7.15 -8.28 -7.01
CA MET A 212 -7.68 -8.98 -5.84
C MET A 212 -9.07 -9.57 -6.11
N VAL A 213 -9.94 -8.84 -6.82
CA VAL A 213 -11.26 -9.31 -7.25
C VAL A 213 -11.11 -10.49 -8.22
N ASN A 214 -10.22 -10.39 -9.22
CA ASN A 214 -9.91 -11.49 -10.14
C ASN A 214 -9.42 -12.74 -9.39
N LEU A 215 -8.54 -12.56 -8.41
CA LEU A 215 -8.02 -13.64 -7.57
C LEU A 215 -9.15 -14.33 -6.79
N LEU A 216 -9.99 -13.58 -6.07
CA LEU A 216 -11.08 -14.15 -5.27
C LEU A 216 -12.13 -14.85 -6.15
N ALA A 217 -12.49 -14.25 -7.29
CA ALA A 217 -13.42 -14.85 -8.24
C ALA A 217 -12.87 -16.18 -8.79
N GLY A 218 -11.57 -16.24 -9.09
CA GLY A 218 -10.90 -17.47 -9.52
C GLY A 218 -10.80 -18.53 -8.43
N ILE A 219 -10.62 -18.14 -7.16
CA ILE A 219 -10.62 -19.08 -6.03
C ILE A 219 -12.00 -19.70 -5.81
N LYS A 220 -13.06 -18.88 -5.85
CA LYS A 220 -14.44 -19.32 -5.61
C LYS A 220 -15.09 -20.00 -6.81
N ASP A 221 -14.52 -19.84 -8.01
CA ASP A 221 -15.17 -20.14 -9.30
C ASP A 221 -16.58 -19.51 -9.37
N ASP A 222 -16.70 -18.28 -8.83
CA ASP A 222 -17.98 -17.59 -8.67
C ASP A 222 -17.91 -16.18 -9.25
N LYS A 223 -18.70 -15.96 -10.30
CA LYS A 223 -18.81 -14.67 -10.99
C LYS A 223 -19.55 -13.63 -10.18
N SER A 224 -20.32 -14.02 -9.16
CA SER A 224 -21.02 -13.09 -8.27
C SER A 224 -20.04 -12.18 -7.51
N VAL A 225 -18.78 -12.60 -7.37
CA VAL A 225 -17.70 -11.79 -6.79
C VAL A 225 -17.52 -10.47 -7.55
N TYR A 226 -17.57 -10.49 -8.89
CA TYR A 226 -17.47 -9.26 -9.68
C TYR A 226 -18.66 -8.32 -9.44
N LEU A 227 -19.86 -8.87 -9.24
CA LEU A 227 -21.06 -8.09 -8.92
C LEU A 227 -20.97 -7.47 -7.53
N LYS A 228 -20.47 -8.22 -6.54
CA LYS A 228 -20.29 -7.75 -5.16
C LYS A 228 -19.40 -6.50 -5.10
N TYR A 229 -18.31 -6.48 -5.88
CA TYR A 229 -17.34 -5.39 -5.86
C TYR A 229 -17.47 -4.40 -7.02
N HIS A 230 -18.52 -4.51 -7.84
CA HIS A 230 -18.74 -3.67 -9.03
C HIS A 230 -18.66 -2.17 -8.69
N ASP A 231 -19.44 -1.72 -7.70
CA ASP A 231 -19.52 -0.29 -7.36
C ASP A 231 -18.21 0.25 -6.79
N ALA A 232 -17.44 -0.57 -6.08
CA ALA A 232 -16.13 -0.21 -5.58
C ALA A 232 -15.12 -0.05 -6.75
N LEU A 233 -15.14 -0.95 -7.74
CA LEU A 233 -14.30 -0.85 -8.94
C LEU A 233 -14.63 0.40 -9.77
N GLU A 234 -15.92 0.75 -9.92
CA GLU A 234 -16.35 1.98 -10.60
C GLU A 234 -15.78 3.23 -9.91
N LYS A 235 -15.90 3.30 -8.58
CA LYS A 235 -15.41 4.43 -7.78
C LYS A 235 -13.89 4.54 -7.81
N GLU A 236 -13.18 3.42 -7.73
CA GLU A 236 -11.72 3.42 -7.86
C GLU A 236 -11.28 3.90 -9.25
N TYR A 237 -11.92 3.41 -10.32
CA TYR A 237 -11.63 3.88 -11.67
C TYR A 237 -11.89 5.38 -11.82
N ALA A 238 -13.01 5.88 -11.25
CA ALA A 238 -13.32 7.30 -11.25
C ALA A 238 -12.29 8.15 -10.48
N PHE A 239 -11.73 7.63 -9.37
CA PHE A 239 -10.64 8.29 -8.64
C PHE A 239 -9.37 8.43 -9.49
N TRP A 240 -8.95 7.38 -10.17
CA TRP A 240 -7.77 7.42 -11.05
C TRP A 240 -7.98 8.28 -12.30
N MET A 241 -9.21 8.32 -12.82
CA MET A 241 -9.58 9.09 -14.00
C MET A 241 -10.12 10.50 -13.67
N GLN A 242 -10.02 10.94 -12.42
CA GLN A 242 -10.52 12.24 -11.99
C GLN A 242 -9.86 13.38 -12.77
N GLY A 243 -10.68 14.18 -13.46
CA GLY A 243 -10.25 15.30 -14.29
C GLY A 243 -9.85 14.96 -15.72
N ALA A 244 -10.12 13.74 -16.19
CA ALA A 244 -9.91 13.35 -17.59
C ALA A 244 -10.84 14.12 -18.56
N GLU A 245 -12.10 14.33 -18.17
CA GLU A 245 -13.08 15.04 -19.00
C GLU A 245 -12.66 16.51 -19.20
N GLY A 246 -12.58 16.94 -20.46
CA GLY A 246 -12.19 18.30 -20.81
C GLY A 246 -10.68 18.61 -20.67
N LEU A 247 -9.86 17.62 -20.28
CA LEU A 247 -8.41 17.78 -20.25
C LEU A 247 -7.89 18.04 -21.68
N LYS A 248 -7.07 19.08 -21.82
CA LYS A 248 -6.44 19.44 -23.10
C LYS A 248 -5.19 18.60 -23.33
N GLU A 249 -4.82 18.40 -24.59
CA GLU A 249 -3.58 17.71 -24.96
C GLU A 249 -2.36 18.37 -24.31
N SER A 250 -1.36 17.56 -23.98
CA SER A 250 -0.11 17.95 -23.30
C SER A 250 -0.31 18.56 -21.91
N ASN A 251 -1.48 18.35 -21.28
CA ASN A 251 -1.74 18.77 -19.91
C ASN A 251 -1.99 17.56 -19.00
N ALA A 252 -1.80 17.79 -17.70
CA ALA A 252 -2.12 16.84 -16.65
C ALA A 252 -3.06 17.46 -15.62
N HIS A 253 -3.92 16.63 -15.03
CA HIS A 253 -4.73 16.98 -13.87
C HIS A 253 -4.71 15.82 -12.90
N ALA A 254 -4.25 16.07 -11.66
CA ALA A 254 -4.04 15.02 -10.66
C ALA A 254 -3.29 13.81 -11.26
N ARG A 255 -3.96 12.66 -11.32
CA ARG A 255 -3.45 11.35 -11.76
C ARG A 255 -3.62 11.08 -13.25
N VAL A 256 -4.18 12.03 -14.01
CA VAL A 256 -4.46 11.89 -15.45
C VAL A 256 -3.54 12.80 -16.25
N VAL A 257 -2.99 12.26 -17.33
CA VAL A 257 -2.20 12.99 -18.33
C VAL A 257 -2.83 12.75 -19.69
N LYS A 258 -3.06 13.82 -20.46
CA LYS A 258 -3.46 13.71 -21.86
C LYS A 258 -2.26 13.96 -22.76
N MET A 259 -1.87 12.94 -23.51
CA MET A 259 -0.73 12.96 -24.41
C MET A 259 -0.99 13.88 -25.62
N PRO A 260 0.07 14.31 -26.34
CA PRO A 260 -0.06 15.14 -27.54
C PRO A 260 -0.94 14.54 -28.65
N ASP A 261 -1.00 13.21 -28.74
CA ASP A 261 -1.83 12.49 -29.70
C ASP A 261 -3.28 12.24 -29.21
N GLY A 262 -3.61 12.76 -28.03
CA GLY A 262 -4.93 12.69 -27.42
C GLY A 262 -5.17 11.47 -26.52
N HIS A 263 -4.23 10.51 -26.44
CA HIS A 263 -4.35 9.39 -25.51
C HIS A 263 -4.34 9.86 -24.06
N LEU A 264 -5.05 9.13 -23.20
CA LEU A 264 -5.02 9.34 -21.75
C LEU A 264 -4.17 8.25 -21.10
N LEU A 265 -3.20 8.68 -20.30
CA LEU A 265 -2.40 7.83 -19.43
C LEU A 265 -2.49 8.35 -18.00
N ASN A 266 -2.07 7.53 -17.05
CA ASN A 266 -2.07 7.89 -15.64
C ASN A 266 -0.64 8.11 -15.12
N ARG A 267 -0.53 8.95 -14.10
CA ARG A 267 0.67 9.18 -13.30
C ARG A 267 0.35 9.06 -11.81
N TYR A 268 1.36 8.75 -11.00
CA TYR A 268 1.22 8.88 -9.56
C TYR A 268 1.19 10.36 -9.16
N TYR A 269 0.39 10.66 -8.13
CA TYR A 269 0.16 12.02 -7.66
C TYR A 269 -0.13 12.03 -6.15
N SER A 270 -0.17 13.19 -5.52
CA SER A 270 -0.69 13.33 -4.15
C SER A 270 -1.66 14.49 -4.04
N ASN A 271 -2.70 14.30 -3.25
CA ASN A 271 -3.69 15.33 -2.94
C ASN A 271 -3.13 16.38 -1.94
N THR A 272 -1.89 16.23 -1.47
CA THR A 272 -1.21 17.12 -0.53
C THR A 272 0.13 17.59 -1.07
N GLN A 273 0.51 18.82 -0.71
CA GLN A 273 1.82 19.41 -1.02
C GLN A 273 2.59 19.76 0.26
N THR A 274 2.35 18.99 1.32
CA THR A 274 2.98 19.15 2.64
C THR A 274 3.95 18.00 2.90
N PRO A 275 4.91 18.16 3.84
CA PRO A 275 5.72 17.03 4.30
C PRO A 275 4.85 15.86 4.75
N ARG A 276 5.39 14.65 4.64
CA ARG A 276 4.84 13.43 5.22
C ARG A 276 4.89 13.52 6.74
N ALA A 277 3.80 13.16 7.42
CA ALA A 277 3.76 13.25 8.88
C ALA A 277 4.70 12.21 9.52
N GLU A 278 4.79 11.04 8.89
CA GLU A 278 5.59 9.88 9.29
C GLU A 278 7.08 9.98 8.96
N SER A 279 7.48 10.95 8.14
CA SER A 279 8.86 11.25 7.73
C SER A 279 9.09 12.77 7.66
N TYR A 280 8.56 13.51 8.64
CA TYR A 280 8.49 14.97 8.59
C TYR A 280 9.88 15.61 8.49
N LEU A 281 10.82 15.16 9.31
CA LEU A 281 12.16 15.71 9.37
C LEU A 281 12.93 15.44 8.08
N GLU A 282 12.81 14.23 7.55
CA GLU A 282 13.45 13.78 6.31
C GLU A 282 12.98 14.63 5.12
N ASP A 283 11.68 14.87 5.03
CA ASP A 283 11.07 15.66 3.96
C ASP A 283 11.52 17.13 4.00
N ILE A 284 11.45 17.79 5.17
CA ILE A 284 11.88 19.19 5.28
C ILE A 284 13.38 19.34 5.01
N THR A 285 14.20 18.39 5.46
CA THR A 285 15.65 18.41 5.22
C THR A 285 15.94 18.26 3.73
N THR A 286 15.25 17.34 3.05
CA THR A 286 15.40 17.16 1.59
C THR A 286 14.96 18.42 0.83
N ALA A 287 13.89 19.09 1.28
CA ALA A 287 13.45 20.36 0.70
C ALA A 287 14.48 21.47 0.85
N GLU A 288 15.02 21.65 2.05
CA GLU A 288 16.08 22.63 2.33
C GLU A 288 17.34 22.36 1.50
N GLU A 289 17.80 21.11 1.46
CA GLU A 289 18.97 20.70 0.67
C GLU A 289 18.78 20.89 -0.84
N SER A 290 17.55 20.73 -1.34
CA SER A 290 17.25 20.86 -2.77
C SER A 290 17.32 22.31 -3.27
N GLY A 291 17.00 23.28 -2.42
CA GLY A 291 16.78 24.69 -2.81
C GLY A 291 15.62 24.91 -3.80
N ARG A 292 14.79 23.89 -4.07
CA ARG A 292 13.61 23.97 -4.94
C ARG A 292 12.40 24.52 -4.18
N ASN A 293 11.30 24.76 -4.89
CA ASN A 293 10.03 25.01 -4.24
C ASN A 293 9.66 23.81 -3.34
N PRO A 294 9.49 24.01 -2.02
CA PRO A 294 9.20 22.90 -1.10
C PRO A 294 7.89 22.16 -1.40
N GLU A 295 6.82 22.88 -1.74
CA GLU A 295 5.50 22.27 -2.05
C GLU A 295 5.58 21.35 -3.28
N GLU A 296 6.33 21.75 -4.31
CA GLU A 296 6.60 20.90 -5.49
C GLU A 296 7.39 19.64 -5.09
N LEU A 297 8.39 19.79 -4.21
CA LEU A 297 9.19 18.65 -3.77
C LEU A 297 8.36 17.68 -2.93
N TYR A 298 7.59 18.17 -1.97
CA TYR A 298 6.72 17.36 -1.11
C TYR A 298 5.68 16.60 -1.93
N LEU A 299 5.09 17.24 -2.95
CA LEU A 299 4.19 16.57 -3.89
C LEU A 299 4.87 15.38 -4.60
N ASN A 300 6.09 15.57 -5.09
CA ASN A 300 6.84 14.52 -5.78
C ASN A 300 7.29 13.38 -4.86
N ILE A 301 7.67 13.70 -3.62
CA ILE A 301 7.97 12.73 -2.57
C ILE A 301 6.72 11.90 -2.25
N SER A 302 5.60 12.56 -1.96
CA SER A 302 4.33 11.90 -1.63
C SER A 302 3.80 11.05 -2.81
N ALA A 303 3.97 11.53 -4.06
CA ALA A 303 3.65 10.76 -5.25
C ALA A 303 4.53 9.51 -5.42
N ALA A 304 5.82 9.53 -5.03
CA ALA A 304 6.65 8.33 -5.04
C ALA A 304 6.22 7.32 -3.95
N CYS A 305 5.69 7.79 -2.83
CA CYS A 305 5.02 6.90 -1.88
C CYS A 305 3.69 6.34 -2.43
N GLU A 306 2.93 7.10 -3.24
CA GLU A 306 1.75 6.57 -3.97
C GLU A 306 2.16 5.49 -4.99
N SER A 307 3.37 5.57 -5.54
CA SER A 307 3.87 4.54 -6.45
C SER A 307 4.26 3.24 -5.75
N GLY A 308 4.41 3.26 -4.42
CA GLY A 308 5.01 2.18 -3.64
C GLY A 308 6.53 2.02 -3.85
N TRP A 309 7.20 2.96 -4.55
CA TRP A 309 8.64 2.90 -4.84
C TRP A 309 9.37 4.10 -4.23
N ASP A 310 9.20 4.30 -2.93
CA ASP A 310 9.79 5.35 -2.11
C ASP A 310 11.11 4.88 -1.46
N PHE A 311 12.30 5.20 -1.94
CA PHE A 311 12.58 5.93 -3.17
C PHE A 311 13.41 5.10 -4.14
N SER A 312 13.49 5.60 -5.37
CA SER A 312 14.15 4.97 -6.51
C SER A 312 14.70 6.03 -7.45
N SER A 313 15.83 5.72 -8.08
CA SER A 313 16.42 6.43 -9.21
C SER A 313 15.45 6.57 -10.38
N ARG A 314 14.44 5.70 -10.45
CA ARG A 314 13.32 5.76 -11.39
C ARG A 314 12.63 7.12 -11.41
N TRP A 315 12.57 7.80 -10.25
CA TRP A 315 11.86 9.06 -10.09
C TRP A 315 12.75 10.31 -10.13
N PHE A 316 14.06 10.15 -10.28
CA PHE A 316 15.02 11.25 -10.11
C PHE A 316 15.54 11.75 -11.46
N ALA A 317 15.71 13.07 -11.61
CA ALA A 317 16.37 13.61 -12.80
C ALA A 317 17.87 13.25 -12.85
N ASP A 318 18.55 13.29 -11.69
CA ASP A 318 19.86 12.68 -11.49
C ASP A 318 19.66 11.40 -10.67
N PRO A 319 19.93 10.20 -11.23
CA PRO A 319 19.63 8.92 -10.59
C PRO A 319 20.34 8.71 -9.24
N ASN A 320 21.33 9.55 -8.89
CA ASN A 320 22.04 9.48 -7.61
C ASN A 320 21.62 10.57 -6.60
N LYS A 321 20.65 11.43 -6.92
CA LYS A 321 20.26 12.56 -6.06
C LYS A 321 18.75 12.64 -5.86
N MET A 322 18.28 12.26 -4.67
CA MET A 322 16.88 12.34 -4.28
C MET A 322 16.30 13.76 -4.34
N THR A 323 17.10 14.80 -4.09
CA THR A 323 16.67 16.21 -4.24
C THR A 323 16.20 16.57 -5.65
N THR A 324 16.49 15.72 -6.65
CA THR A 324 16.05 15.87 -8.04
C THR A 324 14.78 15.06 -8.38
N ILE A 325 14.07 14.54 -7.37
CA ILE A 325 12.82 13.80 -7.54
C ILE A 325 11.77 14.61 -8.32
N GLN A 326 11.13 13.94 -9.28
CA GLN A 326 10.18 14.53 -10.24
C GLN A 326 9.08 13.51 -10.65
N THR A 327 8.64 12.68 -9.70
CA THR A 327 7.63 11.64 -9.88
C THR A 327 6.39 12.08 -10.66
N THR A 328 5.86 13.28 -10.42
CA THR A 328 4.65 13.76 -11.13
C THR A 328 4.92 14.09 -12.60
N GLU A 329 6.17 14.21 -13.01
CA GLU A 329 6.55 14.41 -14.41
C GLU A 329 6.77 13.09 -15.16
N ILE A 330 6.50 11.95 -14.50
CA ILE A 330 6.77 10.62 -15.05
C ILE A 330 5.45 9.88 -15.25
N ILE A 331 5.24 9.35 -16.46
CA ILE A 331 4.16 8.43 -16.79
C ILE A 331 4.67 7.01 -16.57
N PRO A 332 4.21 6.31 -15.52
CA PRO A 332 4.75 5.02 -15.13
C PRO A 332 4.15 3.86 -15.95
N ILE A 333 4.99 2.94 -16.43
CA ILE A 333 4.50 1.75 -17.16
C ILE A 333 3.67 0.81 -16.27
N ASP A 334 4.08 0.62 -15.02
CA ASP A 334 3.37 -0.23 -14.05
C ASP A 334 1.96 0.27 -13.76
N LEU A 335 1.79 1.56 -13.47
CA LEU A 335 0.47 2.15 -13.23
C LEU A 335 -0.45 1.98 -14.44
N ASN A 336 0.05 2.22 -15.66
CA ASN A 336 -0.80 2.13 -16.85
C ASN A 336 -1.16 0.69 -17.21
N ALA A 337 -0.30 -0.29 -16.92
CA ALA A 337 -0.66 -1.70 -17.01
C ALA A 337 -1.71 -2.12 -15.95
N LEU A 338 -1.63 -1.56 -14.73
CA LEU A 338 -2.66 -1.77 -13.69
C LEU A 338 -4.00 -1.14 -14.07
N MET A 339 -3.98 0.06 -14.65
CA MET A 339 -5.20 0.72 -15.15
C MET A 339 -5.85 -0.07 -16.28
N TYR A 340 -5.05 -0.67 -17.18
CA TYR A 340 -5.56 -1.60 -18.19
C TYR A 340 -6.27 -2.80 -17.54
N ASN A 341 -5.68 -3.39 -16.49
CA ASN A 341 -6.31 -4.48 -15.75
C ASN A 341 -7.63 -4.05 -15.09
N LEU A 342 -7.68 -2.85 -14.50
CA LEU A 342 -8.88 -2.30 -13.90
C LEU A 342 -9.99 -2.12 -14.94
N GLU A 343 -9.69 -1.56 -16.11
CA GLU A 343 -10.66 -1.41 -17.21
C GLU A 343 -11.21 -2.75 -17.69
N GLN A 344 -10.34 -3.75 -17.88
CA GLN A 344 -10.73 -5.11 -18.29
C GLN A 344 -11.58 -5.81 -17.23
N THR A 345 -11.21 -5.67 -15.96
CA THR A 345 -11.93 -6.25 -14.82
C THR A 345 -13.31 -5.62 -14.67
N LEU A 346 -13.39 -4.29 -14.81
CA LEU A 346 -14.65 -3.57 -14.72
C LEU A 346 -15.56 -3.85 -15.94
N ALA A 347 -14.99 -4.05 -17.14
CA ALA A 347 -15.75 -4.53 -18.29
C ALA A 347 -16.40 -5.91 -18.01
N ASN A 348 -15.67 -6.81 -17.34
CA ASN A 348 -16.22 -8.09 -16.91
C ASN A 348 -17.35 -7.93 -15.88
N ALA A 349 -17.14 -7.07 -14.88
CA ALA A 349 -18.15 -6.79 -13.87
C ALA A 349 -19.44 -6.23 -14.49
N ARG A 350 -19.34 -5.25 -15.40
CA ARG A 350 -20.49 -4.69 -16.14
C ARG A 350 -21.19 -5.74 -17.00
N ARG A 351 -20.45 -6.63 -17.66
CA ARG A 351 -21.06 -7.74 -18.42
C ARG A 351 -21.91 -8.64 -17.53
N PHE A 352 -21.43 -8.96 -16.33
CA PHE A 352 -22.20 -9.76 -15.37
C PHE A 352 -23.37 -8.99 -14.78
N ALA A 353 -23.29 -7.66 -14.72
CA ALA A 353 -24.40 -6.77 -14.34
C ALA A 353 -25.39 -6.51 -15.49
N GLU A 354 -25.26 -7.23 -16.62
CA GLU A 354 -26.07 -7.06 -17.83
C GLU A 354 -25.94 -5.69 -18.52
N ASP A 355 -24.95 -4.87 -18.15
CA ASP A 355 -24.58 -3.62 -18.83
C ASP A 355 -23.58 -3.88 -19.98
N MET A 356 -24.10 -4.40 -21.10
CA MET A 356 -23.31 -4.71 -22.30
C MET A 356 -22.77 -3.46 -23.02
N GLU A 357 -23.41 -2.29 -22.85
CA GLU A 357 -22.93 -1.05 -23.45
C GLU A 357 -21.72 -0.52 -22.69
N GLY A 358 -21.82 -0.42 -21.36
CA GLY A 358 -20.71 -0.03 -20.52
C GLY A 358 -19.53 -0.99 -20.58
N ALA A 359 -19.79 -2.31 -20.65
CA ALA A 359 -18.73 -3.29 -20.85
C ALA A 359 -17.93 -3.03 -22.14
N ARG A 360 -18.59 -2.76 -23.27
CA ARG A 360 -17.93 -2.43 -24.54
C ARG A 360 -17.17 -1.10 -24.48
N ALA A 361 -17.69 -0.11 -23.75
CA ALA A 361 -17.01 1.16 -23.56
C ALA A 361 -15.68 0.98 -22.80
N LEU A 362 -15.67 0.14 -21.75
CA LEU A 362 -14.46 -0.17 -21.00
C LEU A 362 -13.48 -1.05 -21.78
N GLU A 363 -13.95 -2.01 -22.58
CA GLU A 363 -13.10 -2.76 -23.52
C GLU A 363 -12.41 -1.83 -24.53
N ALA A 364 -13.14 -0.82 -25.03
CA ALA A 364 -12.57 0.19 -25.92
C ALA A 364 -11.56 1.09 -25.19
N ALA A 365 -11.83 1.46 -23.93
CA ALA A 365 -10.87 2.20 -23.09
C ALA A 365 -9.59 1.39 -22.86
N ALA A 366 -9.71 0.11 -22.48
CA ALA A 366 -8.57 -0.80 -22.32
C ALA A 366 -7.76 -0.96 -23.62
N THR A 367 -8.44 -1.09 -24.76
CA THR A 367 -7.77 -1.14 -26.08
C THR A 367 -6.99 0.15 -26.35
N THR A 368 -7.63 1.31 -26.14
CA THR A 368 -7.01 2.64 -26.31
C THR A 368 -5.80 2.82 -25.39
N ARG A 369 -5.88 2.33 -24.14
CA ARG A 369 -4.77 2.39 -23.19
C ARG A 369 -3.62 1.49 -23.60
N LYS A 370 -3.90 0.28 -24.09
CA LYS A 370 -2.87 -0.60 -24.64
C LYS A 370 -2.14 0.06 -25.81
N ASP A 371 -2.87 0.67 -26.74
CA ASP A 371 -2.28 1.41 -27.87
C ASP A 371 -1.40 2.58 -27.37
N ALA A 372 -1.85 3.29 -26.33
CA ALA A 372 -1.07 4.35 -25.69
C ALA A 372 0.21 3.83 -25.00
N ILE A 373 0.13 2.68 -24.32
CA ILE A 373 1.30 2.02 -23.71
C ILE A 373 2.33 1.65 -24.78
N ASP A 374 1.89 1.04 -25.89
CA ASP A 374 2.79 0.67 -26.98
C ASP A 374 3.36 1.91 -27.70
N ALA A 375 2.62 3.01 -27.78
CA ALA A 375 3.09 4.25 -28.41
C ALA A 375 4.09 5.05 -27.55
N TRP A 376 3.87 5.11 -26.24
CA TRP A 376 4.58 6.06 -25.36
C TRP A 376 5.55 5.41 -24.37
N LEU A 377 5.34 4.14 -24.04
CA LEU A 377 6.05 3.45 -22.96
C LEU A 377 6.85 2.23 -23.45
N TRP A 378 6.83 1.94 -24.75
CA TRP A 378 7.74 1.00 -25.39
C TRP A 378 8.90 1.76 -26.05
N ASP A 379 10.14 1.35 -25.76
CA ASP A 379 11.35 1.92 -26.36
C ASP A 379 11.97 0.92 -27.33
N ASP A 380 11.77 1.13 -28.64
CA ASP A 380 12.30 0.26 -29.69
C ASP A 380 13.82 0.14 -29.67
N SER A 381 14.54 1.20 -29.24
CA SER A 381 16.00 1.20 -29.21
C SER A 381 16.54 0.33 -28.07
N LYS A 382 15.81 0.28 -26.95
CA LYS A 382 16.13 -0.56 -25.79
C LYS A 382 15.45 -1.93 -25.84
N ALA A 383 14.49 -2.12 -26.74
CA ALA A 383 13.66 -3.31 -26.88
C ALA A 383 13.02 -3.75 -25.55
N THR A 384 12.49 -2.76 -24.80
CA THR A 384 11.82 -3.00 -23.53
C THR A 384 10.86 -1.85 -23.20
N TYR A 385 10.00 -2.09 -22.20
CA TYR A 385 9.15 -1.04 -21.65
C TYR A 385 9.91 -0.11 -20.70
N VAL A 386 9.59 1.17 -20.75
CA VAL A 386 10.16 2.25 -19.94
C VAL A 386 9.07 3.24 -19.54
N ASP A 387 9.34 4.05 -18.52
CA ASP A 387 8.49 5.19 -18.20
C ASP A 387 8.71 6.32 -19.21
N TYR A 388 7.75 7.22 -19.37
CA TYR A 388 7.91 8.44 -20.18
C TYR A 388 8.02 9.68 -19.29
N ASN A 389 8.98 10.56 -19.57
CA ASN A 389 9.18 11.79 -18.82
C ASN A 389 8.60 12.99 -19.60
N LEU A 390 7.59 13.63 -19.02
CA LEU A 390 6.87 14.77 -19.58
C LEU A 390 7.72 16.03 -19.69
N LYS A 391 8.66 16.22 -18.78
CA LYS A 391 9.52 17.40 -18.74
C LYS A 391 10.62 17.35 -19.78
N THR A 392 11.19 16.18 -20.03
CA THR A 392 12.21 15.98 -21.08
C THR A 392 11.61 15.52 -22.41
N GLU A 393 10.30 15.24 -22.44
CA GLU A 393 9.57 14.70 -23.59
C GLU A 393 10.23 13.44 -24.18
N ALA A 394 10.73 12.56 -23.29
CA ALA A 394 11.53 11.41 -23.70
C ALA A 394 11.30 10.18 -22.82
N ALA A 395 11.54 9.01 -23.39
CA ALA A 395 11.68 7.76 -22.66
C ALA A 395 12.70 7.89 -21.53
N SER A 396 12.34 7.39 -20.35
CA SER A 396 13.21 7.40 -19.18
C SER A 396 14.52 6.66 -19.48
N PRO A 397 15.68 7.21 -19.07
CA PRO A 397 16.96 6.52 -19.21
C PRO A 397 17.11 5.39 -18.17
N THR A 398 16.35 5.43 -17.08
CA THR A 398 16.44 4.45 -15.99
C THR A 398 15.61 3.21 -16.32
N LEU A 399 16.28 2.08 -16.54
CA LEU A 399 15.61 0.78 -16.65
C LEU A 399 15.25 0.24 -15.26
N SER A 400 14.00 -0.22 -15.10
CA SER A 400 13.47 -0.78 -13.86
C SER A 400 12.61 -2.02 -14.11
N LEU A 401 12.36 -2.81 -13.07
CA LEU A 401 11.47 -3.97 -13.15
C LEU A 401 10.00 -3.63 -13.41
N ALA A 402 9.61 -2.35 -13.46
CA ALA A 402 8.26 -1.98 -13.90
C ALA A 402 7.94 -2.53 -15.31
N MET A 403 8.96 -2.80 -16.12
CA MET A 403 8.82 -3.41 -17.46
C MET A 403 8.09 -4.77 -17.48
N VAL A 404 7.97 -5.46 -16.33
CA VAL A 404 7.32 -6.78 -16.26
C VAL A 404 5.81 -6.70 -16.08
N TYR A 405 5.26 -5.54 -15.70
CA TYR A 405 3.82 -5.36 -15.52
C TYR A 405 3.03 -5.61 -16.82
N PRO A 406 3.45 -5.09 -18.00
CA PRO A 406 2.80 -5.41 -19.28
C PRO A 406 2.79 -6.90 -19.63
N LEU A 407 3.75 -7.69 -19.14
CA LEU A 407 3.76 -9.15 -19.34
C LEU A 407 2.68 -9.78 -18.44
N TYR A 408 2.69 -9.48 -17.14
CA TYR A 408 1.71 -10.06 -16.22
C TYR A 408 0.25 -9.76 -16.63
N PHE A 409 -0.03 -8.50 -16.96
CA PHE A 409 -1.39 -8.06 -17.35
C PHE A 409 -1.72 -8.28 -18.83
N LYS A 410 -0.90 -9.05 -19.57
CA LYS A 410 -1.13 -9.42 -20.98
C LYS A 410 -1.30 -8.22 -21.93
N VAL A 411 -0.69 -7.09 -21.59
CA VAL A 411 -0.63 -5.91 -22.46
C VAL A 411 0.31 -6.20 -23.63
N ALA A 412 1.48 -6.79 -23.34
CA ALA A 412 2.53 -7.01 -24.32
C ALA A 412 2.13 -7.96 -25.46
N SER A 413 2.72 -7.77 -26.63
CA SER A 413 2.76 -8.79 -27.69
C SER A 413 3.74 -9.91 -27.34
N PRO A 414 3.63 -11.10 -27.96
CA PRO A 414 4.62 -12.17 -27.78
C PRO A 414 6.06 -11.74 -28.09
N GLN A 415 6.26 -10.89 -29.11
CA GLN A 415 7.59 -10.37 -29.46
C GLN A 415 8.14 -9.45 -28.36
N GLN A 416 7.34 -8.49 -27.89
CA GLN A 416 7.74 -7.62 -26.78
C GLN A 416 8.06 -8.42 -25.51
N ALA A 417 7.28 -9.45 -25.20
CA ALA A 417 7.56 -10.33 -24.06
C ALA A 417 8.91 -11.07 -24.22
N GLU A 418 9.23 -11.54 -25.43
CA GLU A 418 10.52 -12.15 -25.71
C GLU A 418 11.68 -11.15 -25.53
N ASP A 419 11.51 -9.91 -26.00
CA ASP A 419 12.56 -8.89 -25.91
C ASP A 419 12.76 -8.40 -24.47
N VAL A 420 11.68 -8.22 -23.70
CA VAL A 420 11.75 -7.99 -22.25
C VAL A 420 12.49 -9.15 -21.56
N SER A 421 12.22 -10.41 -21.94
CA SER A 421 12.91 -11.57 -21.36
C SER A 421 14.42 -11.55 -21.58
N LYS A 422 14.88 -11.09 -22.76
CA LYS A 422 16.32 -10.91 -23.06
C LYS A 422 16.93 -9.83 -22.17
N THR A 423 16.23 -8.72 -21.97
CA THR A 423 16.65 -7.65 -21.05
C THR A 423 16.75 -8.15 -19.62
N LEU A 424 15.74 -8.88 -19.14
CA LEU A 424 15.73 -9.47 -17.79
C LEU A 424 16.91 -10.42 -17.59
N ALA A 425 17.11 -11.37 -18.51
CA ALA A 425 18.17 -12.38 -18.41
C ALA A 425 19.57 -11.75 -18.47
N SER A 426 19.78 -10.77 -19.34
CA SER A 426 21.11 -10.18 -19.57
C SER A 426 21.51 -9.12 -18.54
N GLN A 427 20.56 -8.34 -18.02
CA GLN A 427 20.86 -7.16 -17.21
C GLN A 427 20.36 -7.28 -15.76
N PHE A 428 19.16 -7.83 -15.54
CA PHE A 428 18.47 -7.79 -14.24
C PHE A 428 18.68 -9.04 -13.39
N LEU A 429 18.83 -10.21 -14.01
CA LEU A 429 19.03 -11.47 -13.29
C LEU A 429 20.40 -11.52 -12.61
N LYS A 430 20.39 -11.80 -11.30
CA LYS A 430 21.55 -11.92 -10.41
C LYS A 430 21.48 -13.24 -9.63
N PRO A 431 22.49 -13.61 -8.82
CA PRO A 431 22.48 -14.88 -8.10
C PRO A 431 21.26 -15.11 -7.20
N GLY A 432 20.66 -14.04 -6.67
CA GLY A 432 19.53 -14.10 -5.75
C GLY A 432 18.16 -13.78 -6.35
N GLY A 433 18.06 -13.55 -7.66
CA GLY A 433 16.83 -13.07 -8.32
C GLY A 433 17.09 -11.82 -9.15
N LEU A 434 16.05 -11.03 -9.41
CA LEU A 434 16.10 -9.81 -10.21
C LEU A 434 16.37 -8.58 -9.33
N VAL A 435 17.30 -7.71 -9.73
CA VAL A 435 17.47 -6.37 -9.13
C VAL A 435 16.34 -5.45 -9.55
N THR A 436 15.89 -4.54 -8.68
CA THR A 436 14.77 -3.63 -8.99
C THR A 436 15.09 -2.61 -10.09
N SER A 437 16.33 -2.11 -10.12
CA SER A 437 16.88 -1.29 -11.19
C SER A 437 18.35 -1.61 -11.40
N LEU A 438 18.97 -1.00 -12.40
CA LEU A 438 20.41 -1.14 -12.66
C LEU A 438 21.27 -0.08 -11.94
N VAL A 439 20.65 0.90 -11.28
CA VAL A 439 21.34 1.98 -10.57
C VAL A 439 21.66 1.54 -9.15
N ASN A 440 22.87 1.81 -8.67
CA ASN A 440 23.27 1.58 -7.28
C ASN A 440 23.55 2.92 -6.60
N ASN A 441 22.56 3.44 -5.90
CA ASN A 441 22.55 4.78 -5.29
C ASN A 441 22.15 4.75 -3.79
N LYS A 442 22.11 3.57 -3.17
CA LYS A 442 21.65 3.32 -1.78
C LYS A 442 20.15 3.58 -1.52
N GLN A 443 19.36 3.85 -2.54
CA GLN A 443 17.91 3.86 -2.40
C GLN A 443 17.38 2.44 -2.31
N GLN A 444 16.24 2.26 -1.63
CA GLN A 444 15.76 0.90 -1.35
C GLN A 444 15.13 0.22 -2.58
N TRP A 445 14.51 0.98 -3.48
CA TRP A 445 13.92 0.48 -4.73
C TRP A 445 14.89 0.62 -5.91
N ASP A 446 16.14 0.19 -5.69
CA ASP A 446 17.24 0.21 -6.66
C ASP A 446 18.20 -0.96 -6.41
N SER A 447 19.19 -1.13 -7.28
CA SER A 447 20.27 -2.11 -7.07
C SER A 447 21.00 -1.84 -5.74
N PRO A 448 21.36 -2.88 -4.95
CA PRO A 448 21.34 -4.31 -5.26
C PRO A 448 20.08 -5.04 -4.80
N ASN A 449 19.02 -4.31 -4.42
CA ASN A 449 17.84 -4.91 -3.81
C ASN A 449 16.94 -5.57 -4.86
N GLY A 450 16.35 -6.69 -4.47
CA GLY A 450 15.23 -7.34 -5.14
C GLY A 450 14.05 -7.46 -4.17
N TRP A 451 12.86 -7.25 -4.71
CA TRP A 451 11.61 -7.19 -3.94
C TRP A 451 10.65 -8.29 -4.37
N PRO A 452 9.96 -8.98 -3.42
CA PRO A 452 9.10 -10.12 -3.73
C PRO A 452 8.04 -9.82 -4.81
N PRO A 453 7.31 -8.69 -4.78
CA PRO A 453 6.35 -8.33 -5.82
C PRO A 453 6.90 -8.41 -7.24
N HIS A 454 8.10 -7.85 -7.47
CA HIS A 454 8.69 -7.81 -8.80
C HIS A 454 9.18 -9.16 -9.27
N GLN A 455 9.69 -10.00 -8.35
CA GLN A 455 10.05 -11.38 -8.71
C GLN A 455 8.81 -12.13 -9.17
N TRP A 456 7.73 -12.02 -8.40
CA TRP A 456 6.48 -12.71 -8.69
C TRP A 456 5.87 -12.27 -10.02
N LEU A 457 5.75 -10.95 -10.24
CA LEU A 457 5.21 -10.39 -11.48
C LEU A 457 6.06 -10.79 -12.69
N ALA A 458 7.39 -10.81 -12.55
CA ALA A 458 8.28 -11.27 -13.61
C ALA A 458 8.07 -12.76 -13.92
N VAL A 459 8.05 -13.63 -12.91
CA VAL A 459 7.86 -15.08 -13.09
C VAL A 459 6.49 -15.37 -13.72
N ARG A 460 5.40 -14.84 -13.16
CA ARG A 460 4.04 -15.07 -13.68
C ARG A 460 3.82 -14.41 -15.04
N GLY A 461 4.42 -13.24 -15.27
CA GLY A 461 4.42 -12.58 -16.57
C GLY A 461 5.13 -13.39 -17.65
N LEU A 462 6.33 -13.90 -17.38
CA LEU A 462 7.06 -14.76 -18.31
C LEU A 462 6.32 -16.08 -18.61
N GLN A 463 5.75 -16.72 -17.58
CA GLN A 463 4.94 -17.93 -17.73
C GLN A 463 3.71 -17.71 -18.62
N THR A 464 3.09 -16.53 -18.54
CA THR A 464 1.95 -16.14 -19.37
C THR A 464 2.25 -16.19 -20.87
N TYR A 465 3.52 -15.95 -21.26
CA TYR A 465 3.99 -16.01 -22.65
C TYR A 465 4.76 -17.30 -22.97
N GLY A 466 4.74 -18.30 -22.08
CA GLY A 466 5.42 -19.57 -22.28
C GLY A 466 6.95 -19.52 -22.14
N ILE A 467 7.51 -18.43 -21.58
CA ILE A 467 8.96 -18.25 -21.37
C ILE A 467 9.36 -18.90 -20.03
N ASN A 468 9.15 -20.22 -19.96
CA ASN A 468 9.19 -20.96 -18.70
C ASN A 468 10.61 -21.17 -18.14
N ASP A 469 11.62 -21.27 -18.99
CA ASP A 469 13.01 -21.52 -18.54
C ASP A 469 13.54 -20.35 -17.70
N LEU A 470 13.40 -19.10 -18.19
CA LEU A 470 13.82 -17.92 -17.44
C LEU A 470 12.96 -17.71 -16.19
N ALA A 471 11.65 -17.94 -16.28
CA ALA A 471 10.76 -17.87 -15.13
C ALA A 471 11.18 -18.85 -14.02
N SER A 472 11.63 -20.05 -14.39
CA SER A 472 12.09 -21.07 -13.45
C SER A 472 13.42 -20.67 -12.82
N ASP A 473 14.39 -20.17 -13.59
CA ASP A 473 15.68 -19.69 -13.07
C ASP A 473 15.50 -18.53 -12.07
N ILE A 474 14.61 -17.57 -12.37
CA ILE A 474 14.29 -16.48 -11.43
C ILE A 474 13.68 -17.04 -10.13
N SER A 475 12.67 -17.93 -10.25
CA SER A 475 11.98 -18.51 -9.09
C SER A 475 12.94 -19.32 -8.21
N GLU A 476 13.76 -20.19 -8.81
CA GLU A 476 14.71 -21.04 -8.08
C GLU A 476 15.74 -20.21 -7.30
N ARG A 477 16.31 -19.17 -7.92
CA ARG A 477 17.27 -18.27 -7.26
C ARG A 477 16.64 -17.51 -6.11
N TRP A 478 15.44 -16.99 -6.32
CA TRP A 478 14.71 -16.24 -5.29
C TRP A 478 14.33 -17.11 -4.10
N LEU A 479 13.74 -18.28 -4.35
CA LEU A 479 13.37 -19.24 -3.31
C LEU A 479 14.60 -19.71 -2.53
N HIS A 480 15.71 -19.99 -3.22
CA HIS A 480 16.97 -20.38 -2.57
C HIS A 480 17.51 -19.28 -1.66
N LEU A 481 17.45 -18.00 -2.10
CA LEU A 481 17.84 -16.86 -1.28
C LEU A 481 16.96 -16.74 -0.03
N ASN A 482 15.64 -16.81 -0.19
CA ASN A 482 14.71 -16.73 0.95
C ASN A 482 14.98 -17.86 1.96
N GLU A 483 15.12 -19.11 1.50
CA GLU A 483 15.41 -20.26 2.36
C GLU A 483 16.76 -20.13 3.08
N SER A 484 17.78 -19.62 2.40
CA SER A 484 19.11 -19.41 2.97
C SER A 484 19.11 -18.33 4.06
N VAL A 485 18.40 -17.22 3.83
CA VAL A 485 18.24 -16.14 4.82
C VAL A 485 17.42 -16.62 6.00
N TYR A 486 16.30 -17.29 5.76
CA TYR A 486 15.48 -17.86 6.82
C TYR A 486 16.28 -18.85 7.68
N LYS A 487 17.05 -19.75 7.08
CA LYS A 487 17.90 -20.70 7.83
C LYS A 487 18.97 -20.00 8.68
N ARG A 488 19.49 -18.86 8.21
CA ARG A 488 20.53 -18.08 8.92
C ARG A 488 19.96 -17.21 10.04
N THR A 489 18.76 -16.68 9.87
CA THR A 489 18.22 -15.59 10.71
C THR A 489 16.95 -15.95 11.46
N GLY A 490 16.24 -17.00 11.04
CA GLY A 490 14.90 -17.34 11.50
C GLY A 490 13.79 -16.46 10.95
N LYS A 491 14.08 -15.60 9.97
CA LYS A 491 13.16 -14.55 9.52
C LYS A 491 13.01 -14.49 8.00
N MET A 492 11.81 -14.06 7.58
CA MET A 492 11.56 -13.57 6.22
C MET A 492 11.62 -12.03 6.26
N LEU A 493 12.30 -11.44 5.28
CA LEU A 493 12.56 -10.00 5.23
C LEU A 493 11.67 -9.29 4.22
N GLU A 494 11.51 -7.98 4.38
CA GLU A 494 10.84 -7.07 3.44
C GLU A 494 11.44 -7.14 2.02
N LYS A 495 12.77 -7.14 1.92
CA LYS A 495 13.56 -7.08 0.68
C LYS A 495 14.91 -7.77 0.84
N TYR A 496 15.57 -8.11 -0.28
CA TYR A 496 16.79 -8.93 -0.27
C TYR A 496 17.88 -8.37 -1.18
N ASN A 497 19.15 -8.52 -0.78
CA ASN A 497 20.27 -8.25 -1.66
C ASN A 497 20.41 -9.44 -2.64
N VAL A 498 20.10 -9.21 -3.91
CA VAL A 498 20.09 -10.28 -4.92
C VAL A 498 21.43 -10.41 -5.65
N ILE A 499 22.38 -9.50 -5.42
CA ILE A 499 23.74 -9.57 -5.97
C ILE A 499 24.65 -10.37 -5.04
N ASP A 500 24.77 -9.93 -3.79
CA ASP A 500 25.50 -10.62 -2.73
C ASP A 500 24.51 -11.20 -1.72
N THR A 501 24.23 -12.49 -1.90
CA THR A 501 23.23 -13.25 -1.13
C THR A 501 23.64 -13.50 0.32
N THR A 502 24.86 -13.11 0.71
CA THR A 502 25.34 -13.20 2.09
C THR A 502 24.99 -11.95 2.91
N LEU A 503 24.73 -10.82 2.24
CA LEU A 503 24.45 -9.54 2.88
C LEU A 503 22.94 -9.37 3.16
N VAL A 504 22.65 -8.59 4.20
CA VAL A 504 21.29 -8.09 4.45
C VAL A 504 21.03 -6.92 3.50
N ALA A 505 19.84 -6.86 2.92
CA ALA A 505 19.43 -5.70 2.14
C ALA A 505 19.36 -4.45 3.00
N GLY A 506 19.51 -3.27 2.38
CA GLY A 506 19.44 -1.99 3.08
C GLY A 506 19.07 -0.85 2.13
N GLY A 507 19.34 0.38 2.55
CA GLY A 507 18.99 1.58 1.79
C GLY A 507 17.60 2.12 2.12
N GLY A 508 17.31 3.34 1.66
CA GLY A 508 16.11 4.09 2.03
C GLY A 508 16.20 4.74 3.42
N GLU A 509 15.04 5.19 3.92
CA GLU A 509 14.93 6.01 5.15
C GLU A 509 14.86 5.18 6.44
N TYR A 510 14.62 3.86 6.36
CA TYR A 510 14.43 3.01 7.54
C TYR A 510 15.12 1.63 7.40
N PRO A 511 15.45 0.95 8.51
CA PRO A 511 16.05 -0.38 8.49
C PRO A 511 15.14 -1.44 7.85
N THR A 512 15.71 -2.50 7.28
CA THR A 512 14.93 -3.64 6.75
C THR A 512 14.00 -4.24 7.80
N GLN A 513 12.74 -4.47 7.41
CA GLN A 513 11.69 -4.96 8.32
C GLN A 513 11.57 -6.49 8.31
N ASP A 514 11.15 -7.02 9.46
CA ASP A 514 10.93 -8.45 9.70
C ASP A 514 9.47 -8.83 9.49
N GLY A 515 9.21 -10.00 8.91
CA GLY A 515 7.87 -10.57 8.77
C GLY A 515 7.77 -11.50 7.58
N PHE A 516 7.77 -11.05 6.33
CA PHE A 516 7.09 -9.84 5.88
C PHE A 516 5.99 -10.29 4.91
N GLY A 517 4.78 -9.74 5.06
CA GLY A 517 3.55 -10.26 4.45
C GLY A 517 3.66 -10.64 2.98
N TRP A 518 4.14 -9.73 2.12
CA TRP A 518 4.28 -10.03 0.68
C TRP A 518 5.33 -11.10 0.35
N THR A 519 6.37 -11.24 1.17
CA THR A 519 7.50 -12.15 0.97
C THR A 519 7.00 -13.54 1.26
N ASN A 520 6.23 -13.64 2.34
CA ASN A 520 5.56 -14.85 2.78
C ASN A 520 4.59 -15.33 1.70
N GLY A 521 3.72 -14.46 1.20
CA GLY A 521 2.76 -14.83 0.17
C GLY A 521 3.39 -15.18 -1.17
N VAL A 522 4.37 -14.40 -1.64
CA VAL A 522 5.12 -14.70 -2.86
C VAL A 522 5.90 -16.02 -2.73
N TYR A 523 6.55 -16.27 -1.59
CA TYR A 523 7.29 -17.52 -1.37
C TYR A 523 6.36 -18.74 -1.47
N LEU A 524 5.20 -18.70 -0.79
CA LEU A 524 4.26 -19.81 -0.82
C LEU A 524 3.72 -20.08 -2.22
N ASP A 525 3.37 -19.03 -2.97
CA ASP A 525 2.83 -19.17 -4.32
C ASP A 525 3.88 -19.65 -5.34
N LEU A 526 5.14 -19.20 -5.24
CA LEU A 526 6.23 -19.62 -6.13
C LEU A 526 6.78 -21.01 -5.82
N LYS A 527 6.64 -21.49 -4.58
CA LYS A 527 7.16 -22.81 -4.17
C LYS A 527 6.36 -24.00 -4.72
N LYS A 528 5.15 -23.75 -5.21
CA LYS A 528 4.28 -24.73 -5.86
C LYS A 528 4.77 -25.09 -7.25
#